data_AF-A0A519UVY3-F1
#
_entry.id   AF-A0A519UVY3-F1
#
_cell.length_a   1.000
_cell.length_b   1.000
_cell.length_c   1.000
_cell.angle_alpha   90.00
_cell.angle_beta   90.00
_cell.angle_gamma   90.00
#
_symmetry.space_group_name_H-M   'P 1'
#
loop_
_entity.id
_entity.type
_entity.pdbx_description
1 polymer ?
#
loop_
_entity_poly.entity_id
_entity_poly.type
_entity_poly.pdbx_seq_one_letter_code
_entity_poly.pdbx_strand_id
1 'polypeptide(L)' 'IEYVGKETIKSKLGNIRCLKFSPSIKPGRIFKKDSKLYLWITDDGNRVPVKAQVEILVGAVTMEIKSAEGLRYPIGK' A
#
# COMPACT_ATOMS: atom_id res chain seq x y z
N ILE A 1 6.90 5.49 -11.26
CA ILE A 1 5.88 4.87 -10.37
C ILE A 1 4.65 4.59 -11.22
N GLU A 2 4.12 3.37 -11.17
CA GLU A 2 2.94 2.98 -11.95
C GLU A 2 1.69 3.09 -11.09
N TYR A 3 0.61 3.62 -11.66
CA TYR A 3 -0.71 3.59 -11.03
C TYR A 3 -1.47 2.37 -11.55
N VAL A 4 -1.85 1.48 -10.64
CA VAL A 4 -2.49 0.20 -10.96
C VAL A 4 -4.00 0.32 -11.02
N GLY A 5 -4.61 1.18 -10.20
CA GLY A 5 -6.05 1.38 -10.17
C GLY A 5 -6.60 1.73 -8.80
N LYS A 6 -7.93 1.63 -8.64
CA LYS A 6 -8.62 1.80 -7.37
C LYS A 6 -9.19 0.48 -6.89
N GLU A 7 -9.05 0.17 -5.60
CA GLU A 7 -9.71 -0.97 -4.98
C GLU A 7 -10.03 -0.70 -3.52
N THR A 8 -11.12 -1.32 -3.03
CA THR A 8 -11.48 -1.30 -1.61
C THR A 8 -10.78 -2.46 -0.92
N ILE A 9 -9.95 -2.17 0.08
CA ILE A 9 -9.23 -3.18 0.85
C ILE A 9 -9.76 -3.26 2.28
N LYS A 10 -9.77 -4.47 2.83
CA LYS A 10 -10.05 -4.71 4.25
C LYS A 10 -8.81 -4.39 5.07
N SER A 11 -8.97 -3.58 6.11
CA SER A 11 -7.92 -3.23 7.07
C SER A 11 -8.45 -3.29 8.50
N LYS A 12 -7.57 -3.09 9.49
CA LYS A 12 -7.97 -2.96 10.90
C LYS A 12 -8.85 -1.73 11.17
N LEU A 13 -8.84 -0.75 10.27
CA LEU A 13 -9.66 0.45 10.33
C LEU A 13 -10.99 0.31 9.56
N GLY A 14 -11.28 -0.89 9.05
CA GLY A 14 -12.45 -1.18 8.23
C GLY A 14 -12.12 -1.32 6.74
N ASN A 15 -13.16 -1.29 5.91
CA ASN A 15 -13.02 -1.31 4.45
C ASN A 15 -12.69 0.10 3.97
N ILE A 16 -11.55 0.25 3.30
CA ILE A 16 -11.03 1.54 2.85
C ILE A 16 -10.87 1.52 1.34
N ARG A 17 -11.43 2.52 0.65
CA ARG A 17 -11.15 2.76 -0.77
C ARG A 17 -9.73 3.30 -0.94
N CYS A 18 -8.93 2.63 -1.76
CA CYS A 18 -7.52 2.95 -1.96
C CYS A 18 -7.17 3.13 -3.44
N LEU A 19 -6.21 4.01 -3.69
CA LEU A 19 -5.39 4.05 -4.89
C LEU A 19 -4.23 3.04 -4.74
N LYS A 20 -4.04 2.19 -5.72
CA LYS A 20 -2.98 1.18 -5.76
C LYS A 20 -1.87 1.63 -6.71
N PHE A 21 -0.63 1.55 -6.24
CA PHE A 21 0.56 1.89 -6.99
C PHE A 21 1.55 0.74 -7.01
N SER A 22 2.33 0.65 -8.08
CA SER A 22 3.49 -0.24 -8.17
C SER A 22 4.73 0.55 -8.59
N PRO A 23 5.63 0.90 -7.66
CA PRO A 23 6.91 1.48 -8.02
C PRO A 23 7.88 0.39 -8.49
N SER A 24 8.82 0.78 -9.36
CA SER A 24 9.96 -0.05 -9.74
C SER A 24 10.89 -0.27 -8.55
N ILE A 25 11.31 -1.50 -8.32
CA ILE A 25 12.29 -1.86 -7.28
C ILE A 25 13.67 -2.01 -7.91
N LYS A 26 14.71 -1.51 -7.22
CA LYS A 26 16.09 -1.82 -7.59
C LYS A 26 16.46 -3.20 -7.01
N PRO A 27 16.94 -4.14 -7.84
CA PRO A 27 17.37 -5.45 -7.36
C PRO A 27 18.51 -5.30 -6.33
N GLY A 28 18.57 -6.19 -5.35
CA GLY A 28 19.59 -6.14 -4.32
C GLY A 28 19.59 -7.39 -3.45
N ARG A 29 20.20 -7.32 -2.27
CA ARG A 29 20.31 -8.47 -1.35
C ARG A 29 18.95 -9.01 -0.88
N ILE A 30 17.90 -8.19 -0.89
CA ILE A 30 16.56 -8.53 -0.37
C ILE A 30 15.54 -8.73 -1.51
N PHE A 31 15.71 -8.01 -2.62
CA PHE A 31 14.73 -7.94 -3.71
C PHE A 31 15.27 -8.60 -4.97
N LYS A 32 14.46 -9.48 -5.58
CA LYS A 32 14.75 -10.10 -6.88
C LYS A 32 14.58 -9.06 -7.99
N LYS A 33 15.11 -9.38 -9.17
CA LYS A 33 14.98 -8.52 -10.36
C LYS A 33 13.52 -8.20 -10.70
N ASP A 34 12.65 -9.18 -10.51
CA ASP A 34 11.23 -9.09 -10.87
C ASP A 34 10.32 -8.92 -9.65
N SER A 35 10.90 -8.63 -8.47
CA SER A 35 10.13 -8.37 -7.25
C SER A 35 9.17 -7.21 -7.46
N LYS A 36 7.89 -7.43 -7.17
CA LYS A 36 6.88 -6.36 -7.19
C LYS A 36 6.66 -5.76 -5.81
N LEU A 37 6.48 -4.44 -5.79
CA LEU A 37 5.97 -3.70 -4.64
C LEU A 37 4.61 -3.16 -5.01
N TYR A 38 3.65 -3.34 -4.11
CA TYR A 38 2.34 -2.71 -4.18
C TYR A 38 2.14 -1.82 -2.97
N LEU A 39 1.68 -0.60 -3.21
CA LEU A 39 1.37 0.39 -2.19
C LEU A 39 -0.09 0.82 -2.35
N TRP A 40 -0.85 0.72 -1.26
CA TRP A 40 -2.23 1.18 -1.17
C TRP A 40 -2.28 2.45 -0.36
N ILE A 41 -2.81 3.50 -0.96
CA ILE A 41 -2.97 4.82 -0.35
C ILE A 41 -4.46 5.14 -0.35
N THR A 42 -5.01 5.73 0.71
CA THR A 42 -6.42 6.12 0.76
C THR A 42 -6.82 6.98 -0.45
N ASP A 43 -7.99 6.71 -1.01
CA ASP A 43 -8.60 7.55 -2.04
C ASP A 43 -9.39 8.71 -1.42
N ASP A 44 -8.73 9.51 -0.59
CA ASP A 44 -9.30 10.67 0.09
C ASP A 44 -8.31 11.86 0.08
N GLY A 45 -8.69 12.96 0.73
CA GLY A 45 -7.83 14.13 0.85
C GLY A 45 -6.60 13.96 1.76
N ASN A 46 -6.52 12.90 2.57
CA ASN A 46 -5.37 12.65 3.45
C ASN A 46 -4.25 11.86 2.76
N ARG A 47 -4.58 11.00 1.79
CA ARG A 47 -3.63 10.15 1.06
C ARG A 47 -2.71 9.34 1.99
N VAL A 48 -3.32 8.66 2.97
CA VAL A 48 -2.61 7.87 3.98
C VAL A 48 -2.22 6.50 3.41
N PRO A 49 -0.98 6.01 3.59
CA PRO A 49 -0.62 4.63 3.27
C PRO A 49 -1.35 3.64 4.18
N VAL A 50 -2.11 2.72 3.58
CA VAL A 50 -2.94 1.73 4.29
C VAL A 50 -2.28 0.35 4.30
N LYS A 51 -1.65 -0.03 3.19
CA LYS A 51 -0.99 -1.33 3.03
C LYS A 51 0.21 -1.18 2.10
N ALA A 52 1.26 -1.92 2.39
CA ALA A 52 2.35 -2.17 1.47
C ALA A 52 2.66 -3.66 1.42
N GLN A 53 2.88 -4.20 0.24
CA GLN A 53 3.28 -5.59 0.05
C GLN A 53 4.45 -5.63 -0.91
N VAL A 54 5.51 -6.33 -0.53
CA VAL A 54 6.71 -6.48 -1.35
C VAL A 54 7.15 -7.93 -1.39
N GLU A 55 7.42 -8.41 -2.60
CA GLU A 55 8.01 -9.72 -2.82
C GLU A 55 9.51 -9.67 -2.52
N ILE A 56 9.98 -10.56 -1.65
CA ILE A 56 11.39 -10.69 -1.30
C ILE A 56 11.95 -12.02 -1.83
N LEU A 57 13.22 -12.32 -1.54
CA LEU A 57 13.84 -13.55 -2.00
C LEU A 57 13.03 -14.81 -1.67
N VAL A 58 12.44 -14.88 -0.47
CA VAL A 58 11.59 -15.98 -0.03
C VAL A 58 10.32 -15.40 0.60
N GLY A 59 9.19 -15.58 -0.08
CA GLY A 59 7.89 -15.09 0.37
C GLY A 59 7.69 -13.59 0.13
N ALA A 60 6.92 -12.96 1.01
CA ALA A 60 6.57 -11.55 0.91
C ALA A 60 6.53 -10.90 2.29
N VAL A 61 6.87 -9.62 2.33
CA VAL A 61 6.66 -8.76 3.50
C VAL A 61 5.38 -7.96 3.27
N THR A 62 4.49 -8.01 4.25
CA THR A 62 3.24 -7.23 4.24
C THR A 62 3.22 -6.30 5.44
N MET A 63 3.00 -5.01 5.18
CA MET A 63 2.81 -3.98 6.19
C MET A 63 1.38 -3.47 6.08
N GLU A 64 0.66 -3.43 7.20
CA GLU A 64 -0.72 -2.95 7.27
C GLU A 64 -0.84 -1.87 8.34
N ILE A 65 -1.67 -0.87 8.06
CA ILE A 65 -1.94 0.22 8.99
C ILE A 65 -2.59 -0.31 10.28
N LYS A 66 -2.14 0.22 11.41
CA LYS A 66 -2.69 -0.11 12.74
C LYS A 66 -3.70 0.93 13.22
N SER A 67 -3.34 2.21 13.12
CA SER A 67 -4.16 3.37 13.51
C SER A 67 -3.78 4.58 12.66
N ALA A 68 -4.67 5.57 12.61
CA ALA A 68 -4.45 6.87 11.98
C ALA A 68 -5.12 7.95 12.84
N GLU A 69 -4.36 8.97 13.22
CA GLU A 69 -4.79 10.04 14.12
C GLU A 69 -4.43 11.41 13.52
N GLY A 70 -5.10 12.48 13.96
CA GLY A 70 -4.85 13.84 13.46
C GLY A 70 -5.25 14.08 12.00
N LEU A 71 -6.20 13.28 11.47
CA LEU A 71 -6.63 13.37 10.07
C LEU A 71 -7.48 14.63 9.82
N ARG A 72 -7.23 15.29 8.68
CA ARG A 72 -8.01 16.44 8.23
C ARG A 72 -9.35 16.03 7.61
N TYR A 73 -9.39 14.88 6.96
CA TYR A 73 -10.58 14.32 6.30
C TYR A 73 -10.94 12.94 6.88
N PRO A 74 -12.18 12.45 6.72
CA PRO A 74 -12.52 11.07 7.02
C PRO A 74 -11.68 10.09 6.19
N ILE A 75 -11.26 8.99 6.81
CA ILE A 75 -10.42 8.00 6.13
C ILE A 75 -11.24 7.17 5.12
N GLY A 76 -10.81 7.16 3.86
CA GLY A 76 -11.10 6.11 2.88
C GLY A 76 -12.57 5.81 2.54
N LYS A 77 -13.46 6.81 2.62
CA LYS A 77 -14.88 6.67 2.24
C LYS A 77 -15.11 6.72 0.73
#